data_AF-A0A150H122-F1
#
_entry.id   AF-A0A150H122-F1
#
_cell.length_a   1.000
_cell.length_b   1.000
_cell.length_c   1.000
_cell.angle_alpha   90.00
_cell.angle_beta   90.00
_cell.angle_gamma   90.00
#
_symmetry.space_group_name_H-M   'P 1'
#
loop_
_entity.id
_entity.type
_entity.pdbx_description
1 polymer ?
#
loop_
_entity_poly.entity_id
_entity_poly.type
_entity_poly.pdbx_seq_one_letter_code
_entity_poly.pdbx_strand_id
1 'polypeptide(L)'
;MQELERLLKQHKNALEELEDAGNELMLSDDDNVRFVIGECLVHFDKDAAEARLEQVTQDVHKEVDKTTAELEEIKGKLAGLKSSLYAKFGKQINLEEDP
;
A
#
# COMPACT_ATOMS: atom_id res chain seq x y z
N MET A 1 -13.75 -3.41 -3.51
CA MET A 1 -12.78 -2.98 -4.54
C MET A 1 -12.31 -1.57 -4.25
N GLN A 2 -13.21 -0.57 -4.23
CA GLN A 2 -12.89 0.82 -3.86
C GLN A 2 -12.10 0.96 -2.54
N GLU A 3 -12.46 0.21 -1.50
CA GLU A 3 -11.72 0.25 -0.24
C GLU A 3 -10.30 -0.32 -0.35
N LEU A 4 -10.09 -1.39 -1.13
CA LEU A 4 -8.76 -1.95 -1.40
C LEU A 4 -7.93 -1.00 -2.27
N GLU A 5 -8.57 -0.32 -3.23
CA GLU A 5 -7.91 0.72 -4.05
C GLU A 5 -7.49 1.91 -3.20
N ARG A 6 -8.35 2.35 -2.27
CA ARG A 6 -8.04 3.39 -1.29
C ARG A 6 -6.88 2.97 -0.39
N LEU A 7 -6.93 1.75 0.17
CA LEU A 7 -5.88 1.22 1.02
C LEU A 7 -4.55 1.08 0.28
N LEU A 8 -4.57 0.56 -0.95
CA LEU A 8 -3.39 0.46 -1.80
C LEU A 8 -2.77 1.84 -2.07
N LYS A 9 -3.60 2.85 -2.33
CA LYS A 9 -3.13 4.24 -2.48
C LYS A 9 -2.49 4.75 -1.18
N GLN A 10 -3.08 4.48 -0.02
CA GLN A 10 -2.51 4.87 1.27
C GLN A 10 -1.14 4.22 1.52
N HIS A 11 -0.99 2.93 1.21
CA HIS A 11 0.30 2.24 1.36
C HIS A 11 1.37 2.79 0.41
N LYS A 12 1.01 3.12 -0.84
CA LYS A 12 1.95 3.74 -1.78
C LYS A 12 2.41 5.12 -1.32
N ASN A 13 1.47 5.95 -0.84
CA ASN A 13 1.82 7.25 -0.26
C ASN A 13 2.75 7.08 0.96
N ALA A 14 2.48 6.09 1.83
CA ALA A 14 3.34 5.82 2.97
C ALA A 14 4.76 5.40 2.55
N LEU A 15 4.93 4.69 1.43
CA LEU A 15 6.27 4.39 0.90
C LEU A 15 7.00 5.63 0.43
N GLU A 16 6.31 6.56 -0.25
CA GLU A 16 6.88 7.86 -0.65
C GLU A 16 7.32 8.65 0.58
N GLU A 17 6.47 8.73 1.61
CA GLU A 17 6.78 9.41 2.88
C GLU A 17 7.98 8.77 3.62
N LEU A 18 8.10 7.43 3.59
CA LEU A 18 9.22 6.71 4.19
C LEU A 18 10.52 6.91 3.40
N GLU A 19 10.45 7.00 2.07
CA GLU A 19 11.60 7.33 1.21
C GLU A 19 12.09 8.76 1.49
N ASP A 20 11.16 9.72 1.57
CA ASP A 20 11.47 11.11 1.94
C ASP A 20 12.13 11.19 3.33
N ALA A 21 11.56 10.50 4.33
CA ALA A 21 12.14 10.43 5.66
C ALA A 21 13.54 9.79 5.67
N GLY A 22 13.79 8.81 4.82
CA GLY A 22 15.10 8.19 4.66
C GLY A 22 16.14 9.12 4.05
N ASN A 23 15.73 9.90 3.05
CA ASN A 23 16.57 10.93 2.45
C ASN A 23 16.92 12.03 3.48
N GLU A 24 15.95 12.47 4.29
CA GLU A 24 16.19 13.44 5.37
C GLU A 24 17.12 12.89 6.46
N LEU A 25 16.91 11.64 6.87
CA LEU A 25 17.76 10.97 7.86
C LEU A 25 19.21 10.87 7.36
N MET A 26 19.42 10.50 6.10
CA MET A 26 20.75 10.43 5.50
C MET A 26 21.48 11.77 5.57
N LEU A 27 20.78 12.88 5.28
CA LEU A 27 21.31 14.24 5.29
C LEU A 27 21.49 14.83 6.70
N SER A 28 20.95 14.19 7.74
CA SER A 28 21.07 14.67 9.11
C SER A 28 22.49 14.49 9.65
N ASP A 29 23.05 15.55 10.25
CA ASP A 29 24.33 15.52 10.97
C ASP A 29 24.15 15.13 12.45
N ASP A 30 22.92 14.86 12.91
CA ASP A 30 22.63 14.50 14.30
C ASP A 30 22.91 13.00 14.55
N ASP A 31 23.66 12.70 15.61
CA ASP A 31 23.94 11.31 16.04
C ASP A 31 22.70 10.58 16.57
N ASN A 32 21.67 11.33 16.99
CA ASN A 32 20.43 10.80 17.53
C ASN A 32 19.22 11.49 16.90
N VAL A 33 18.23 10.69 16.54
CA VAL A 33 16.97 11.16 15.94
C VAL A 33 15.77 10.66 16.73
N ARG A 34 14.64 11.36 16.57
CA ARG A 34 13.37 10.94 17.17
C ARG A 34 12.56 10.18 16.14
N PHE A 35 12.34 8.90 16.39
CA PHE A 35 11.51 8.03 15.57
C PHE A 35 10.08 8.02 16.11
N VAL A 36 9.08 8.20 15.25
CA VAL A 36 7.66 8.13 15.61
C VAL A 36 7.20 6.68 15.66
N ILE A 37 6.64 6.24 16.79
CA ILE A 37 6.02 4.93 16.94
C ILE A 37 4.63 5.12 17.56
N GLY A 38 3.60 4.98 16.73
CA GLY A 38 2.22 5.29 17.12
C GLY A 38 2.09 6.76 17.50
N GLU A 39 1.83 7.03 18.77
CA GLU A 39 1.70 8.41 19.31
C GLU A 39 2.95 8.86 20.09
N CYS A 40 4.00 8.02 20.13
CA CYS A 40 5.21 8.28 20.91
C CYS A 40 6.39 8.67 20.01
N LEU A 41 7.27 9.54 20.52
CA LEU A 41 8.58 9.83 19.94
C LEU A 41 9.67 9.16 20.78
N VAL A 42 10.46 8.28 20.14
CA VAL A 42 11.52 7.52 20.80
C VAL A 42 12.88 7.95 20.23
N HIS A 43 13.87 8.13 21.09
CA HIS A 43 15.23 8.42 20.64
C HIS A 43 15.89 7.16 20.11
N PHE A 44 16.43 7.26 18.91
CA PHE A 44 17.26 6.25 18.27
C PHE A 44 18.59 6.89 17.91
N ASP A 45 19.68 6.13 18.03
CA ASP A 45 20.87 6.48 17.27
C ASP A 45 20.58 6.37 15.76
N LYS A 46 21.36 7.08 14.96
CA LYS A 46 21.12 7.19 13.51
C LYS A 46 21.09 5.82 12.82
N ASP A 47 22.06 4.94 13.11
CA ASP A 47 22.15 3.61 12.50
C ASP A 47 20.91 2.75 12.82
N ALA A 48 20.45 2.78 14.07
CA ALA A 48 19.25 2.06 14.49
C ALA A 48 17.98 2.64 13.86
N ALA A 49 17.94 3.97 13.65
CA ALA A 49 16.83 4.62 12.95
C ALA A 49 16.79 4.22 11.47
N GLU A 50 17.94 4.16 10.79
CA GLU A 50 18.06 3.71 9.40
C GLU A 50 17.60 2.25 9.24
N ALA A 51 18.11 1.34 10.09
CA ALA A 51 17.71 -0.06 10.07
C ALA A 51 16.22 -0.24 10.36
N ARG A 52 15.66 0.56 11.28
CA ARG A 52 14.24 0.53 11.60
C ARG A 52 13.40 1.04 10.44
N LEU A 53 13.82 2.13 9.80
CA LEU A 53 13.15 2.71 8.65
C LEU A 53 13.11 1.71 7.50
N GLU A 54 14.25 1.06 7.19
CA GLU A 54 14.32 0.02 6.17
C GLU A 54 13.34 -1.13 6.45
N GLN A 55 13.28 -1.61 7.69
CA GLN A 55 12.34 -2.66 8.09
C GLN A 55 10.88 -2.23 7.87
N VAL A 56 10.52 -1.01 8.27
CA VAL A 56 9.15 -0.49 8.10
C VAL A 56 8.82 -0.36 6.61
N THR A 57 9.74 0.16 5.79
CA THR A 57 9.55 0.27 4.34
C THR A 57 9.35 -1.10 3.69
N GLN A 58 10.13 -2.11 4.07
CA GLN A 58 9.95 -3.48 3.58
C GLN A 58 8.60 -4.08 3.98
N ASP A 59 8.12 -3.80 5.19
CA ASP A 59 6.81 -4.30 5.64
C ASP A 59 5.65 -3.61 4.90
N VAL A 60 5.73 -2.30 4.65
CA VAL A 60 4.74 -1.59 3.83
C VAL A 60 4.75 -2.10 2.37
N HIS A 61 5.91 -2.41 1.80
CA HIS A 61 6.00 -3.05 0.48
C HIS A 61 5.25 -4.38 0.42
N LYS A 62 5.39 -5.23 1.44
CA LYS A 62 4.64 -6.50 1.51
C LYS A 62 3.13 -6.28 1.55
N GLU A 63 2.67 -5.26 2.28
CA GLU A 63 1.24 -4.92 2.32
C GLU A 63 0.74 -4.36 0.98
N VAL A 64 1.56 -3.61 0.23
CA VAL A 64 1.26 -3.20 -1.15
C VAL A 64 1.07 -4.43 -2.05
N ASP A 65 2.02 -5.37 -2.00
CA ASP A 65 1.99 -6.58 -2.83
C ASP A 65 0.75 -7.44 -2.52
N LYS A 66 0.48 -7.64 -1.22
CA LYS A 66 -0.69 -8.38 -0.75
C LYS A 66 -2.00 -7.71 -1.19
N THR A 67 -2.14 -6.41 -0.96
CA THR A 67 -3.36 -5.66 -1.31
C THR A 67 -3.58 -5.66 -2.82
N THR A 68 -2.50 -5.56 -3.60
CA THR A 68 -2.56 -5.65 -5.07
C THR A 68 -3.03 -7.04 -5.52
N ALA A 69 -2.47 -8.11 -4.95
CA ALA A 69 -2.86 -9.48 -5.26
C ALA A 69 -4.35 -9.75 -4.96
N GLU A 70 -4.84 -9.31 -3.80
CA GLU A 70 -6.25 -9.44 -3.41
C GLU A 70 -7.18 -8.69 -4.39
N LEU A 71 -6.77 -7.49 -4.80
CA LEU A 71 -7.53 -6.67 -5.73
C LEU A 71 -7.62 -7.32 -7.12
N GLU A 72 -6.51 -7.86 -7.63
CA GLU A 72 -6.48 -8.59 -8.90
C GLU A 72 -7.30 -9.89 -8.84
N GLU A 73 -7.26 -10.61 -7.71
CA GLU A 73 -8.09 -11.80 -7.50
C GLU A 73 -9.59 -11.46 -7.58
N ILE A 74 -10.02 -10.39 -6.92
CA ILE A 74 -11.42 -9.95 -6.93
C ILE A 74 -11.83 -9.48 -8.33
N LYS A 75 -10.97 -8.73 -9.03
CA LYS A 75 -11.23 -8.32 -10.43
C LYS A 75 -11.37 -9.52 -11.35
N GLY A 76 -10.50 -10.52 -11.22
CA GLY A 76 -10.57 -11.78 -11.97
C GLY A 76 -11.88 -12.53 -11.72
N LYS A 77 -12.28 -12.67 -10.45
CA LYS A 77 -13.57 -13.29 -10.07
C LYS A 77 -14.77 -12.54 -10.65
N LEU A 78 -14.75 -11.21 -10.61
CA LEU A 78 -15.80 -10.37 -11.19
C LEU A 78 -15.90 -10.55 -12.71
N ALA A 79 -14.77 -10.54 -13.41
CA ALA A 79 -14.71 -10.75 -14.86
C ALA A 79 -15.26 -12.13 -15.26
N GLY A 80 -14.88 -13.18 -14.53
CA GLY A 80 -15.41 -14.54 -14.75
C GLY A 80 -16.92 -14.64 -14.52
N LEU A 81 -17.42 -13.96 -13.48
CA LEU A 81 -18.86 -13.90 -13.21
C LEU A 81 -19.62 -13.13 -14.29
N LYS A 82 -19.12 -11.97 -14.73
CA LYS A 82 -19.69 -11.19 -15.84
C LYS A 82 -19.79 -12.04 -17.11
N SER A 83 -18.71 -12.74 -17.47
CA SER A 83 -18.69 -13.64 -18.63
C SER A 83 -19.77 -14.73 -18.53
N SER A 84 -19.89 -15.37 -17.36
CA SER A 84 -20.90 -16.41 -17.11
C SER A 84 -22.34 -15.88 -17.22
N LEU A 85 -22.59 -14.67 -16.73
CA LEU A 85 -23.91 -14.04 -16.80
C LEU A 85 -24.26 -13.62 -18.23
N TYR A 86 -23.33 -13.01 -18.97
CA TYR A 86 -23.55 -12.67 -20.38
C TYR A 86 -23.74 -13.90 -21.25
N ALA A 87 -23.04 -15.02 -20.98
CA ALA A 87 -23.27 -16.28 -21.68
C ALA A 87 -24.70 -16.82 -21.48
N LYS A 88 -25.30 -16.58 -20.30
CA LYS A 88 -26.64 -17.07 -19.95
C LYS A 88 -27.77 -16.14 -20.37
N PHE A 89 -27.59 -14.83 -20.20
CA PHE A 89 -28.64 -13.82 -20.37
C PHE A 89 -28.45 -12.95 -21.62
N GLY A 90 -27.29 -13.02 -22.26
CA GLY A 90 -27.00 -12.28 -23.50
C GLY A 90 -27.22 -10.78 -23.33
N LYS A 91 -27.98 -10.19 -24.26
CA LYS A 91 -28.28 -8.74 -24.30
C LYS A 91 -29.41 -8.30 -23.36
N GLN A 92 -29.97 -9.20 -22.55
CA GLN A 92 -31.05 -8.86 -21.62
C GLN A 92 -30.57 -8.12 -20.37
N ILE A 93 -29.25 -8.06 -20.15
CA ILE A 93 -28.62 -7.41 -19.01
C ILE A 93 -27.46 -6.53 -19.50
N ASN A 94 -27.11 -5.51 -18.71
CA ASN A 94 -25.88 -4.72 -18.85
C ASN A 94 -25.17 -4.69 -17.48
N LEU A 95 -23.92 -5.13 -17.44
CA LEU A 95 -23.12 -5.26 -16.21
C LEU A 95 -21.86 -4.39 -16.23
N GLU A 96 -21.74 -3.48 -17.20
CA GLU A 96 -20.62 -2.54 -17.23
C GLU A 96 -20.78 -1.45 -16.16
N GLU A 97 -19.65 -1.03 -15.58
CA GLU A 97 -19.65 0.09 -14.64
C GLU A 97 -19.84 1.39 -15.44
N ASP A 98 -20.75 2.26 -14.99
CA ASP A 98 -20.83 3.63 -15.50
C ASP A 98 -19.52 4.38 -15.15
N PRO A 99 -19.03 5.23 -16.07
CA PRO A 99 -17.74 5.93 -15.91
C PRO A 99 -17.68 6.92 -14.73
#